data_AF-A0A1Q6RPM9-F1
#
_entry.id   AF-A0A1Q6RPM9-F1
#
_cell.length_a   1.000
_cell.length_b   1.000
_cell.length_c   1.000
_cell.angle_alpha   90.00
_cell.angle_beta   90.00
_cell.angle_gamma   90.00
#
_symmetry.space_group_name_H-M   'P 1'
#
loop_
_entity.id
_entity.type
_entity.pdbx_description
1 polymer ?
#
loop_
_entity_poly.entity_id
_entity_poly.type
_entity_poly.pdbx_seq_one_letter_code
_entity_poly.pdbx_strand_id
1 'polypeptide(L)'
;MNSADSSAGDDAQLLANYGGYLSSIDTYWIKYYALRDLDGDGQDELLLFNRDKTLSNVAGVLNGTAREILSGSSLYLCAGNVLEYWGEGSGGSGCTYYQVENKTAVPIESITYRGNNDQWYRDRDFDFMKEDLTPITNEEYQRIVDTYPRMTMSDCNARALPEI
;
A
#
# COMPACT_ATOMS: atom_id res chain seq x y z
N MET A 1 38.61 2.59 0.33
CA MET A 1 38.16 1.53 1.24
C MET A 1 36.65 1.48 1.18
N ASN A 2 36.12 0.28 0.98
CA ASN A 2 34.78 -0.05 0.47
C ASN A 2 33.67 0.36 1.43
N SER A 3 32.69 1.14 0.94
CA SER A 3 31.47 1.47 1.71
C SER A 3 30.18 1.02 1.00
N ALA A 4 30.28 0.42 -0.19
CA ALA A 4 29.14 -0.10 -0.95
C ALA A 4 28.89 -1.60 -0.71
N ASP A 5 29.88 -2.31 -0.14
CA ASP A 5 29.84 -3.77 0.06
C ASP A 5 29.14 -4.15 1.38
N SER A 6 29.17 -3.26 2.37
CA SER A 6 28.50 -3.48 3.67
C SER A 6 26.98 -3.31 3.58
N SER A 7 26.48 -2.32 2.82
CA SER A 7 25.04 -2.07 2.71
C SER A 7 24.30 -3.19 1.99
N ALA A 8 24.91 -3.81 0.97
CA ALA A 8 24.31 -4.92 0.24
C ALA A 8 24.16 -6.18 1.12
N GLY A 9 25.13 -6.45 1.97
CA GLY A 9 25.07 -7.54 2.95
C GLY A 9 23.99 -7.32 4.02
N ASP A 10 23.85 -6.08 4.49
CA ASP A 10 22.81 -5.70 5.46
C ASP A 10 21.40 -5.79 4.84
N ASP A 11 21.22 -5.31 3.60
CA ASP A 11 19.94 -5.33 2.90
C ASP A 11 19.49 -6.77 2.57
N ALA A 12 20.42 -7.67 2.21
CA ALA A 12 20.12 -9.09 1.99
C ALA A 12 19.64 -9.79 3.27
N GLN A 13 20.20 -9.43 4.43
CA GLN A 13 19.76 -9.96 5.73
C GLN A 13 18.36 -9.46 6.10
N LEU A 14 18.07 -8.17 5.84
CA LEU A 14 16.76 -7.57 6.08
C LEU A 14 15.65 -8.19 5.21
N LEU A 15 15.98 -8.58 3.98
CA LEU A 15 15.05 -9.17 3.02
C LEU A 15 14.99 -10.70 3.07
N ALA A 16 15.74 -11.36 3.95
CA ALA A 16 15.85 -12.82 3.98
C ALA A 16 14.49 -13.54 4.08
N ASN A 17 13.57 -13.00 4.88
CA ASN A 17 12.23 -13.57 5.05
C ASN A 17 11.31 -13.36 3.83
N TYR A 18 11.69 -12.44 2.94
CA TYR A 18 10.91 -12.05 1.76
C TYR A 18 11.43 -12.65 0.46
N GLY A 19 12.59 -13.33 0.47
CA GLY A 19 13.21 -13.88 -0.75
C GLY A 19 12.26 -14.75 -1.58
N GLY A 20 11.50 -15.64 -0.94
CA GLY A 20 10.52 -16.49 -1.62
C GLY A 20 9.39 -15.70 -2.30
N TYR A 21 8.92 -14.62 -1.68
CA TYR A 21 7.92 -13.74 -2.28
C TYR A 21 8.52 -12.92 -3.43
N LEU A 22 9.72 -12.36 -3.24
CA LEU A 22 10.43 -11.59 -4.26
C LEU A 22 10.73 -12.41 -5.52
N SER A 23 11.05 -13.70 -5.37
CA SER A 23 11.23 -14.62 -6.50
C SER A 23 9.92 -15.00 -7.21
N SER A 24 8.77 -14.73 -6.61
CA SER A 24 7.45 -15.08 -7.17
C SER A 24 6.80 -13.97 -7.99
N ILE A 25 7.33 -12.75 -7.93
CA ILE A 25 6.76 -11.55 -8.55
C ILE A 25 7.66 -11.03 -9.67
N ASP A 26 7.11 -10.26 -10.60
CA ASP A 26 7.90 -9.57 -11.62
C ASP A 26 8.62 -8.36 -11.02
N THR A 27 9.90 -8.54 -10.68
CA THR A 27 10.75 -7.48 -10.14
C THR A 27 11.38 -6.59 -11.22
N TYR A 28 11.09 -6.79 -12.51
CA TYR A 28 11.68 -5.99 -13.59
C TYR A 28 11.37 -4.49 -13.42
N TRP A 29 10.15 -4.16 -13.02
CA TRP A 29 9.70 -2.78 -12.80
C TRP A 29 9.87 -2.30 -11.35
N ILE A 30 10.13 -3.20 -10.41
CA ILE A 30 10.41 -2.89 -9.01
C ILE A 30 11.86 -2.45 -8.88
N LYS A 31 12.08 -1.33 -8.19
CA LYS A 31 13.42 -0.73 -8.05
C LYS A 31 13.76 -0.32 -6.64
N TYR A 32 12.77 -0.16 -5.78
CA TYR A 32 13.00 0.27 -4.40
C TYR A 32 12.15 -0.54 -3.43
N TYR A 33 12.60 -0.58 -2.20
CA TYR A 33 11.86 -1.17 -1.10
C TYR A 33 11.96 -0.33 0.17
N ALA A 34 10.97 -0.46 1.04
CA ALA A 34 11.05 -0.01 2.42
C ALA A 34 10.57 -1.14 3.34
N LEU A 35 11.00 -1.09 4.59
CA LEU A 35 10.54 -1.98 5.66
C LEU A 35 9.88 -1.13 6.73
N ARG A 36 8.67 -1.52 7.13
CA ARG A 36 7.90 -0.81 8.15
C ARG A 36 6.86 -1.70 8.78
N ASP A 37 6.83 -1.72 10.10
CA ASP A 37 5.76 -2.33 10.89
C ASP A 37 4.43 -1.56 10.70
N LEU A 38 3.54 -2.11 9.87
CA LEU A 38 2.24 -1.53 9.53
C LEU A 38 1.14 -1.96 10.51
N ASP A 39 1.20 -3.20 11.02
CA ASP A 39 0.19 -3.74 11.94
C ASP A 39 0.58 -3.69 13.43
N GLY A 40 1.78 -3.21 13.75
CA GLY A 40 2.24 -2.96 15.11
C GLY A 40 2.70 -4.22 15.85
N ASP A 41 3.00 -5.31 15.16
CA ASP A 41 3.40 -6.58 15.76
C ASP A 41 4.92 -6.71 15.99
N GLY A 42 5.68 -5.68 15.62
CA GLY A 42 7.14 -5.63 15.72
C GLY A 42 7.89 -6.33 14.58
N GLN A 43 7.18 -6.84 13.57
CA GLN A 43 7.76 -7.37 12.34
C GLN A 43 7.41 -6.46 11.16
N ASP A 44 8.43 -5.88 10.55
CA ASP A 44 8.26 -4.97 9.41
C ASP A 44 7.65 -5.67 8.18
N GLU A 45 6.61 -5.05 7.60
CA GLU A 45 6.12 -5.35 6.26
C GLU A 45 7.09 -4.82 5.20
N LEU A 46 7.14 -5.51 4.07
CA LEU A 46 7.83 -5.11 2.87
C LEU A 46 6.93 -4.23 1.99
N LEU A 47 7.38 -3.01 1.74
CA LEU A 47 6.79 -2.09 0.77
C LEU A 47 7.66 -2.07 -0.48
N LEU A 48 7.09 -2.34 -1.65
CA LEU A 48 7.80 -2.35 -2.93
C LEU A 48 7.37 -1.20 -3.82
N PHE A 49 8.34 -0.46 -4.34
CA PHE A 49 8.09 0.68 -5.21
C PHE A 49 8.66 0.41 -6.61
N ASN A 50 7.90 0.83 -7.60
CA ASN A 50 8.28 0.73 -9.00
C ASN A 50 9.32 1.80 -9.39
N ARG A 51 9.79 1.75 -10.64
CA ARG A 51 10.72 2.74 -11.21
C ARG A 51 10.22 4.19 -11.11
N ASP A 52 8.91 4.38 -11.17
CA ASP A 52 8.24 5.69 -11.08
C ASP A 52 8.03 6.14 -9.62
N LYS A 53 8.53 5.36 -8.65
CA LYS A 53 8.49 5.61 -7.20
C LYS A 53 7.08 5.52 -6.60
N THR A 54 6.18 4.83 -7.28
CA THR A 54 4.84 4.51 -6.77
C THR A 54 4.87 3.16 -6.06
N LEU A 55 4.17 3.06 -4.92
CA LEU A 55 4.00 1.80 -4.20
C LEU A 55 3.19 0.85 -5.10
N SER A 56 3.65 -0.39 -5.24
CA SER A 56 3.03 -1.38 -6.12
C SER A 56 2.54 -2.61 -5.35
N ASN A 57 3.32 -3.06 -4.37
CA ASN A 57 3.02 -4.25 -3.58
C ASN A 57 3.40 -4.00 -2.12
N VAL A 58 2.60 -4.59 -1.23
CA VAL A 58 2.89 -4.71 0.19
C VAL A 58 2.81 -6.19 0.55
N ALA A 59 3.81 -6.68 1.26
CA ALA A 59 3.87 -8.06 1.72
C ALA A 59 4.23 -8.12 3.20
N GLY A 60 3.71 -9.11 3.89
CA GLY A 60 4.01 -9.40 5.29
C GLY A 60 4.40 -10.85 5.48
N VAL A 61 5.06 -11.15 6.59
CA VAL A 61 5.45 -12.50 6.94
C VAL A 61 4.44 -13.06 7.94
N LEU A 62 3.77 -14.15 7.57
CA LEU A 62 2.83 -14.84 8.45
C LEU A 62 3.31 -16.27 8.64
N ASN A 63 3.51 -16.68 9.90
CA ASN A 63 4.03 -18.01 10.26
C ASN A 63 5.32 -18.38 9.49
N GLY A 64 6.23 -17.40 9.34
CA GLY A 64 7.52 -17.58 8.67
C GLY A 64 7.46 -17.62 7.14
N THR A 65 6.29 -17.35 6.54
CA THR A 65 6.14 -17.27 5.07
C THR A 65 5.70 -15.88 4.66
N ALA A 66 6.49 -15.22 3.80
CA ALA A 66 6.08 -13.96 3.17
C ALA A 66 4.91 -14.16 2.21
N ARG A 67 3.92 -13.27 2.28
CA ARG A 67 2.72 -13.26 1.45
C ARG A 67 2.33 -11.83 1.10
N GLU A 68 1.74 -11.66 -0.07
CA GLU A 68 1.14 -10.39 -0.47
C GLU A 68 -0.03 -10.04 0.46
N ILE A 69 -0.01 -8.80 0.95
CA ILE A 69 -1.10 -8.18 1.73
C ILE A 69 -2.01 -7.42 0.78
N LEU A 70 -1.42 -6.60 -0.10
CA LEU A 70 -2.13 -5.78 -1.06
C LEU A 70 -1.22 -5.44 -2.25
N SER A 71 -1.77 -5.45 -3.45
CA SER A 71 -1.08 -5.01 -4.66
C SER A 71 -2.01 -4.22 -5.57
N GLY A 72 -1.44 -3.32 -6.36
CA GLY A 72 -2.22 -2.46 -7.23
C GLY A 72 -1.37 -1.49 -8.05
N SER A 73 -1.94 -0.99 -9.15
CA SER A 73 -1.29 0.00 -10.01
C SER A 73 -1.32 1.42 -9.43
N SER A 74 -2.24 1.69 -8.50
CA SER A 74 -2.42 3.01 -7.86
C SER A 74 -2.53 2.85 -6.34
N LEU A 75 -1.47 2.33 -5.74
CA LEU A 75 -1.35 2.12 -4.30
C LEU A 75 -0.47 3.20 -3.68
N TYR A 76 -0.82 3.65 -2.47
CA TYR A 76 -0.07 4.65 -1.70
C TYR A 76 -0.02 4.24 -0.23
N LEU A 77 1.07 4.61 0.45
CA LEU A 77 1.11 4.62 1.91
C LEU A 77 0.69 6.03 2.38
N CYS A 78 -0.17 6.09 3.37
CA CYS A 78 -0.62 7.31 4.03
C CYS A 78 -0.13 7.36 5.48
N ALA A 79 -0.18 8.55 6.08
CA ALA A 79 0.11 8.71 7.50
C ALA A 79 -0.73 7.76 8.36
N GLY A 80 -0.15 7.27 9.45
CA GLY A 80 -0.81 6.30 10.34
C GLY A 80 -0.74 4.85 9.86
N ASN A 81 0.17 4.51 8.94
CA ASN A 81 0.32 3.16 8.37
C ASN A 81 -0.91 2.68 7.59
N VAL A 82 -1.65 3.62 7.01
CA VAL A 82 -2.84 3.34 6.21
C VAL A 82 -2.43 3.15 4.76
N LEU A 83 -2.95 2.12 4.09
CA LEU A 83 -2.77 1.90 2.66
C LEU A 83 -3.96 2.50 1.91
N GLU A 84 -3.72 3.26 0.86
CA GLU A 84 -4.76 3.80 -0.03
C GLU A 84 -4.63 3.12 -1.39
N TYR A 85 -5.68 2.43 -1.81
CA TYR A 85 -5.79 1.85 -3.14
C TYR A 85 -6.82 2.62 -3.96
N TRP A 86 -6.39 3.11 -5.12
CA TRP A 86 -7.29 3.65 -6.13
C TRP A 86 -7.67 2.58 -7.14
N GLY A 87 -8.97 2.38 -7.31
CA GLY A 87 -9.51 1.43 -8.23
C GLY A 87 -10.81 1.90 -8.86
N GLU A 88 -11.24 1.19 -9.88
CA GLU A 88 -12.57 1.33 -10.46
C GLU A 88 -13.51 0.36 -9.74
N GLY A 89 -14.63 0.85 -9.22
CA GLY A 89 -15.58 0.07 -8.42
C GLY A 89 -16.83 0.87 -8.01
N SER A 90 -17.97 0.19 -7.85
CA SER A 90 -19.28 0.79 -7.53
C SER A 90 -19.76 1.86 -8.52
N GLY A 91 -19.53 1.65 -9.82
CA GLY A 91 -20.03 2.54 -10.89
C GLY A 91 -19.26 3.85 -11.07
N GLY A 92 -18.05 3.95 -10.51
CA GLY A 92 -17.17 5.13 -10.59
C GLY A 92 -15.69 4.81 -10.30
N SER A 93 -14.87 5.85 -10.25
CA SER A 93 -13.48 5.76 -9.76
C SER A 93 -13.45 6.19 -8.30
N GLY A 94 -12.76 5.43 -7.45
CA GLY A 94 -12.75 5.67 -6.02
C GLY A 94 -11.47 5.18 -5.34
N CYS A 95 -11.37 5.47 -4.05
CA CYS A 95 -10.28 4.97 -3.22
C CYS A 95 -10.81 4.30 -1.96
N THR A 96 -10.14 3.22 -1.59
CA THR A 96 -10.34 2.53 -0.32
C THR A 96 -9.08 2.65 0.51
N TYR A 97 -9.25 3.02 1.77
CA TYR A 97 -8.22 3.07 2.79
C TYR A 97 -8.25 1.79 3.62
N TYR A 98 -7.09 1.23 3.90
CA TYR A 98 -6.93 -0.02 4.63
C TYR A 98 -5.95 0.15 5.78
N GLN A 99 -6.30 -0.42 6.93
CA GLN A 99 -5.32 -0.72 7.98
C GLN A 99 -4.77 -2.13 7.74
N VAL A 100 -3.49 -2.36 8.02
CA VAL A 100 -2.97 -3.73 8.08
C VAL A 100 -3.26 -4.27 9.48
N GLU A 101 -3.92 -5.42 9.55
CA GLU A 101 -4.18 -6.14 10.79
C GLU A 101 -3.83 -7.62 10.58
N ASN A 102 -2.90 -8.16 11.38
CA ASN A 102 -2.47 -9.55 11.30
C ASN A 102 -2.12 -9.96 9.84
N LYS A 103 -1.25 -9.15 9.21
CA LYS A 103 -0.81 -9.30 7.82
C LYS A 103 -1.94 -9.36 6.79
N THR A 104 -3.06 -8.69 7.06
CA THR A 104 -4.24 -8.59 6.17
C THR A 104 -4.64 -7.13 6.01
N ALA A 105 -4.94 -6.69 4.78
CA ALA A 105 -5.51 -5.36 4.54
C ALA A 105 -7.01 -5.34 4.91
N VAL A 106 -7.35 -4.63 5.97
CA VAL A 106 -8.72 -4.44 6.46
C VAL A 106 -9.22 -3.05 6.03
N PRO A 107 -10.30 -2.95 5.23
CA PRO A 107 -10.79 -1.66 4.79
C PRO A 107 -11.40 -0.86 5.95
N ILE A 108 -11.09 0.44 6.01
CA ILE A 108 -11.54 1.36 7.08
C ILE A 108 -12.34 2.55 6.56
N GLU A 109 -12.16 2.94 5.30
CA GLU A 109 -12.90 4.01 4.65
C GLU A 109 -12.90 3.77 3.14
N SER A 110 -14.03 4.00 2.46
CA SER A 110 -14.14 3.84 1.01
C SER A 110 -15.03 4.92 0.42
N ILE A 111 -14.49 5.63 -0.57
CA ILE A 111 -15.18 6.72 -1.25
C ILE A 111 -15.11 6.54 -2.76
N THR A 112 -16.22 6.79 -3.43
CA THR A 112 -16.33 6.70 -4.89
C THR A 112 -16.96 7.96 -5.46
N TYR A 113 -16.43 8.40 -6.60
CA TYR A 113 -16.97 9.54 -7.33
C TYR A 113 -17.78 9.04 -8.52
N ARG A 114 -19.04 9.46 -8.60
CA ARG A 114 -19.91 9.18 -9.74
C ARG A 114 -20.00 10.41 -10.65
N GLY A 115 -19.35 10.31 -11.81
CA GLY A 115 -19.30 11.40 -12.79
C GLY A 115 -20.63 11.70 -13.50
N ASN A 116 -21.62 10.79 -13.43
CA ASN A 116 -22.93 11.01 -14.06
C ASN A 116 -23.78 12.06 -13.32
N ASN A 117 -23.50 12.32 -12.05
CA ASN A 117 -24.20 13.32 -11.25
C ASN A 117 -23.26 14.21 -10.42
N ASP A 118 -21.95 14.20 -10.71
CA ASP A 118 -20.93 15.05 -10.06
C ASP A 118 -21.00 14.96 -8.53
N GLN A 119 -21.01 13.73 -8.02
CA GLN A 119 -21.30 13.44 -6.61
C GLN A 119 -20.35 12.40 -6.02
N TRP A 120 -19.84 12.70 -4.83
CA TRP A 120 -19.10 11.75 -3.99
C TRP A 120 -20.03 10.91 -3.14
N TYR A 121 -19.63 9.67 -2.92
CA TYR A 121 -20.31 8.72 -2.07
C TYR A 121 -19.32 8.02 -1.16
N ARG A 122 -19.79 7.62 0.02
CA ARG A 122 -19.13 6.66 0.90
C ARG A 122 -19.77 5.29 0.70
N ASP A 123 -18.92 4.28 0.55
CA ASP A 123 -19.30 2.87 0.58
C ASP A 123 -18.97 2.32 1.97
N ARG A 124 -20.00 1.97 2.74
CA ARG A 124 -19.82 1.45 4.12
C ARG A 124 -19.67 -0.06 4.19
N ASP A 125 -20.05 -0.76 3.12
CA ASP A 125 -19.97 -2.21 3.05
C ASP A 125 -18.61 -2.67 2.50
N PHE A 126 -17.82 -1.73 1.96
CA PHE A 126 -16.54 -1.99 1.28
C PHE A 126 -16.69 -3.03 0.16
N ASP A 127 -17.89 -3.09 -0.41
CA ASP A 127 -18.30 -4.06 -1.41
C ASP A 127 -18.53 -3.33 -2.72
N PHE A 128 -17.50 -3.36 -3.57
CA PHE A 128 -17.48 -2.69 -4.87
C PHE A 128 -18.58 -3.18 -5.84
N MET A 129 -19.29 -4.26 -5.50
CA MET A 129 -20.40 -4.81 -6.26
C MET A 129 -21.77 -4.39 -5.72
N LYS A 130 -21.83 -3.86 -4.49
CA LYS A 130 -23.08 -3.34 -3.90
C LYS A 130 -23.13 -1.84 -4.04
N GLU A 131 -24.26 -1.35 -4.54
CA GLU A 131 -24.52 0.08 -4.67
C GLU A 131 -25.16 0.69 -3.41
N ASP A 132 -24.82 0.19 -2.21
CA ASP A 132 -25.27 0.83 -0.96
C ASP A 132 -24.36 2.02 -0.61
N LEU A 133 -24.56 3.08 -1.39
CA LEU A 133 -23.73 4.27 -1.38
C LEU A 133 -24.44 5.42 -0.67
N THR A 134 -23.78 5.98 0.34
CA THR A 134 -24.27 7.18 1.03
C THR A 134 -23.62 8.43 0.42
N PRO A 135 -24.38 9.40 -0.12
CA PRO A 135 -23.80 10.65 -0.62
C PRO A 135 -23.02 11.39 0.47
N ILE A 136 -21.87 11.96 0.11
CA ILE A 136 -21.06 12.82 0.99
C ILE A 136 -20.82 14.17 0.33
N THR A 137 -20.64 15.23 1.12
CA THR A 137 -20.31 16.56 0.57
C THR A 137 -18.85 16.64 0.13
N ASN A 138 -18.50 17.61 -0.71
CA ASN A 138 -17.10 17.90 -1.03
C ASN A 138 -16.26 18.23 0.21
N GLU A 139 -16.86 18.87 1.22
CA GLU A 139 -16.20 19.14 2.50
C GLU A 139 -15.94 17.86 3.31
N GLU A 140 -16.82 16.88 3.23
CA GLU A 140 -16.60 15.57 3.86
C GLU A 140 -15.56 14.74 3.10
N TYR A 141 -15.60 14.74 1.76
CA TYR A 141 -14.54 14.19 0.93
C TYR A 141 -13.17 14.77 1.31
N GLN A 142 -13.05 16.10 1.39
CA GLN A 142 -11.78 16.75 1.71
C GLN A 142 -11.31 16.36 3.12
N ARG A 143 -12.22 16.29 4.11
CA ARG A 143 -11.87 15.85 5.47
C ARG A 143 -11.33 14.42 5.50
N ILE A 144 -11.87 13.52 4.68
CA ILE A 144 -11.37 12.14 4.57
C ILE A 144 -9.95 12.14 3.99
N VAL A 145 -9.74 12.85 2.87
CA VAL A 145 -8.42 12.95 2.23
C VAL A 145 -7.38 13.57 3.17
N ASP A 146 -7.76 14.62 3.91
CA ASP A 146 -6.89 15.30 4.88
C ASP A 146 -6.57 14.43 6.10
N THR A 147 -7.40 13.42 6.40
CA THR A 147 -7.16 12.46 7.49
C THR A 147 -6.02 11.48 7.12
N TYR A 148 -5.88 11.16 5.84
CA TYR A 148 -4.91 10.18 5.34
C TYR A 148 -3.96 10.80 4.30
N PRO A 149 -3.12 11.77 4.69
CA PRO A 149 -2.18 12.39 3.75
C PRO A 149 -1.19 11.34 3.24
N ARG A 150 -1.02 11.30 1.92
CA ARG A 150 -0.07 10.39 1.25
C ARG A 150 1.36 10.68 1.65
N MET A 151 2.13 9.60 1.79
CA MET A 151 3.55 9.61 2.03
C MET A 151 4.28 9.42 0.69
N THR A 152 5.39 10.14 0.52
CA THR A 152 6.31 9.90 -0.58
C THR A 152 7.18 8.67 -0.30
N MET A 153 7.82 8.15 -1.34
CA MET A 153 8.83 7.11 -1.20
C MET A 153 9.96 7.50 -0.21
N SER A 154 10.31 8.79 -0.16
CA SER A 154 11.31 9.30 0.78
C SER A 154 10.83 9.30 2.23
N ASP A 155 9.55 9.62 2.47
CA ASP A 155 8.94 9.54 3.81
C ASP A 155 8.88 8.09 4.33
N CYS A 156 8.94 7.11 3.42
CA CYS A 156 9.01 5.69 3.73
C CYS A 156 10.45 5.20 4.01
N ASN A 157 11.47 6.06 3.88
CA ASN A 157 12.89 5.67 3.95
C ASN A 157 13.29 4.58 2.94
N ALA A 158 12.70 4.59 1.75
CA ALA A 158 12.95 3.54 0.77
C ALA A 158 14.40 3.54 0.25
N ARG A 159 14.90 2.34 -0.04
CA ARG A 159 16.25 2.05 -0.54
C ARG A 159 16.16 1.33 -1.86
N ALA A 160 17.25 1.30 -2.62
CA ALA A 160 17.32 0.51 -3.85
C ALA A 160 17.12 -0.98 -3.52
N LEU A 161 16.27 -1.66 -4.28
CA LEU A 161 16.13 -3.10 -4.17
C LEU A 161 17.44 -3.76 -4.64
N PRO A 162 18.09 -4.61 -3.84
CA PRO A 162 19.29 -5.33 -4.28
C PRO A 162 18.97 -6.25 -5.46
N GLU A 163 19.98 -6.55 -6.27
CA GLU A 163 19.86 -7.62 -7.28
C GLU A 163 19.69 -8.96 -6.55
N ILE A 164 18.63 -9.69 -6.91
CA ILE A 164 18.20 -10.94 -6.28
C ILE A 164 18.34 -12.09 -7.28
#